data_AF-A0A6A4SQJ1-F1
#
_entry.id   AF-A0A6A4SQJ1-F1
#
_cell.length_a   1.000
_cell.length_b   1.000
_cell.length_c   1.000
_cell.angle_alpha   90.00
_cell.angle_beta   90.00
_cell.angle_gamma   90.00
#
_symmetry.space_group_name_H-M   'P 1'
#
loop_
_entity.id
_entity.type
_entity.pdbx_description
1 polymer ?
#
loop_
_entity_poly.entity_id
_entity_poly.type
_entity_poly.pdbx_seq_one_letter_code
_entity_poly.pdbx_strand_id
1 'polypeptide(L)'
;MMPDYESEAPLNETETTITILLKPAQSRGAPISSYQLVVKEERKSKSRRAAAEAPECFSAPVGFRNASALDSSYYVAAELPPSSLTVVQPFTVGDNKSYGGFWNPPLSPAKSYSIYYQAMSRANGETKINCVRLANKGMSSLPLIPSSYR
;
A
#
# COMPACT_ATOMS: atom_id res chain seq x y z
N MET A 1 -2.30 -3.13 -17.39
CA MET A 1 -1.43 -4.23 -16.92
C MET A 1 -0.44 -3.64 -15.96
N MET A 2 -0.34 -4.22 -14.77
CA MET A 2 0.67 -3.79 -13.79
C MET A 2 2.07 -4.22 -14.26
N PRO A 3 3.11 -3.39 -14.00
CA PRO A 3 4.49 -3.79 -14.20
C PRO A 3 4.87 -4.94 -13.27
N ASP A 4 5.93 -5.65 -13.63
CA ASP A 4 6.51 -6.69 -12.79
C ASP A 4 7.43 -6.09 -11.70
N TYR A 5 7.33 -6.68 -10.51
CA TYR A 5 8.05 -6.31 -9.29
C TYR A 5 8.59 -7.53 -8.53
N GLU A 6 8.52 -8.76 -9.06
CA GLU A 6 8.85 -10.00 -8.32
C GLU A 6 10.26 -10.03 -7.70
N SER A 7 11.21 -9.22 -8.20
CA SER A 7 12.59 -9.12 -7.68
C SER A 7 12.97 -7.75 -7.13
N GLU A 8 12.03 -6.80 -7.02
CA GLU A 8 12.33 -5.42 -6.60
C GLU A 8 12.21 -5.29 -5.07
N ALA A 9 13.37 -5.21 -4.41
CA ALA A 9 13.40 -4.91 -2.98
C ALA A 9 13.06 -3.43 -2.70
N PRO A 10 12.56 -3.11 -1.49
CA PRO A 10 12.44 -1.72 -1.04
C PRO A 10 13.80 -1.01 -1.12
N LEU A 11 13.80 0.24 -1.60
CA LEU A 11 15.00 1.07 -1.69
C LEU A 11 15.55 1.47 -0.32
N ASN A 12 14.66 1.70 0.64
CA ASN A 12 15.00 2.07 2.00
C ASN A 12 13.85 1.71 2.94
N GLU A 13 14.18 1.36 4.19
CA GLU A 13 13.21 1.08 5.23
C GLU A 13 13.68 1.65 6.57
N THR A 14 12.79 2.36 7.27
CA THR A 14 12.99 2.80 8.66
C THR A 14 11.95 2.12 9.54
N GLU A 15 11.94 2.38 10.85
CA GLU A 15 10.90 1.84 11.75
C GLU A 15 9.47 2.19 11.30
N THR A 16 9.28 3.37 10.70
CA THR A 16 7.94 3.91 10.38
C THR A 16 7.71 4.15 8.90
N THR A 17 8.71 3.93 8.04
CA THR A 17 8.60 4.17 6.60
C THR A 17 9.18 3.05 5.77
N ILE A 18 8.69 2.94 4.54
CA ILE A 18 9.25 2.06 3.50
C ILE A 18 9.21 2.79 2.16
N THR A 19 10.34 2.80 1.47
CA THR A 19 10.51 3.46 0.17
C THR A 19 10.63 2.40 -0.92
N ILE A 20 9.81 2.54 -1.95
CA ILE A 20 9.64 1.57 -3.05
C ILE A 20 9.72 2.29 -4.39
N LEU A 21 10.09 1.58 -5.45
CA LEU A 21 9.98 2.11 -6.80
C LEU A 21 8.56 1.94 -7.33
N LEU A 22 8.02 3.00 -7.93
CA LEU A 22 6.80 2.96 -8.70
C LEU A 22 7.14 3.05 -10.19
N LYS A 23 6.61 2.10 -10.95
CA LYS A 23 6.69 2.03 -12.41
C LYS A 23 5.30 2.38 -12.99
N PRO A 24 5.22 3.17 -14.07
CA PRO A 24 3.96 3.43 -14.75
C PRO A 24 3.33 2.12 -15.26
N ALA A 25 2.05 1.91 -14.99
CA ALA A 25 1.34 0.77 -15.57
C ALA A 25 1.03 1.01 -17.06
N GLN A 26 0.88 -0.07 -17.83
CA GLN A 26 0.51 0.02 -19.24
C GLN A 26 -1.00 -0.09 -19.41
N SER A 27 -1.64 0.88 -20.06
CA SER A 27 -3.04 0.78 -20.46
C SER A 27 -3.20 -0.21 -21.62
N ARG A 28 -4.31 -0.95 -21.64
CA ARG A 28 -4.75 -1.75 -22.80
C ARG A 28 -6.20 -1.36 -23.08
N GLY A 29 -6.41 -0.47 -24.06
CA GLY A 29 -7.73 0.05 -24.42
C GLY A 29 -8.09 1.35 -23.70
N ALA A 30 -8.43 1.29 -22.41
CA ALA A 30 -8.84 2.47 -21.64
C ALA A 30 -7.65 3.15 -20.90
N PRO A 31 -7.62 4.49 -20.83
CA PRO A 31 -6.54 5.21 -20.16
C PRO A 31 -6.56 4.98 -18.65
N ILE A 32 -5.38 5.03 -18.04
CA ILE A 32 -5.26 5.04 -16.58
C ILE A 32 -5.78 6.38 -16.08
N SER A 33 -6.71 6.34 -15.12
CA SER A 33 -7.32 7.54 -14.53
C SER A 33 -6.68 7.92 -13.20
N SER A 34 -6.19 6.95 -12.43
CA SER A 34 -5.40 7.21 -11.23
C SER A 34 -4.56 6.00 -10.83
N TYR A 35 -3.56 6.25 -10.00
CA TYR A 35 -2.78 5.24 -9.30
C TYR A 35 -3.05 5.35 -7.81
N GLN A 36 -3.12 4.23 -7.10
CA GLN A 36 -3.29 4.21 -5.64
C GLN A 36 -2.25 3.33 -4.95
N LEU A 37 -1.76 3.83 -3.81
CA LEU A 37 -0.95 3.05 -2.88
C LEU A 37 -1.82 2.64 -1.71
N VAL A 38 -1.88 1.34 -1.47
CA VAL A 38 -2.72 0.74 -0.42
C VAL A 38 -1.82 0.05 0.60
N VAL A 39 -2.07 0.35 1.87
CA VAL A 39 -1.37 -0.25 3.00
C VAL A 39 -2.34 -1.20 3.70
N LYS A 40 -2.01 -2.49 3.71
CA LYS A 40 -2.78 -3.52 4.40
C LYS A 40 -2.02 -3.98 5.64
N GLU A 41 -2.64 -3.88 6.81
CA GLU A 41 -2.12 -4.45 8.06
C GLU A 41 -2.25 -5.97 8.05
N GLU A 42 -1.14 -6.66 8.33
CA GLU A 42 -1.10 -8.10 8.48
C GLU A 42 -1.48 -8.48 9.90
N ARG A 43 -2.72 -8.96 10.09
CA ARG A 43 -3.23 -9.44 11.38
C ARG A 43 -2.88 -10.92 11.55
N LYS A 44 -2.28 -11.32 12.69
CA LYS A 44 -2.06 -12.74 13.02
C LYS A 44 -3.42 -13.44 13.12
N SER A 45 -3.79 -14.24 12.11
CA SER A 45 -5.07 -14.97 12.14
C SER A 45 -5.00 -16.12 13.15
N LYS A 46 -6.06 -16.28 13.97
CA LYS A 46 -6.23 -17.42 14.91
C LYS A 46 -7.03 -18.58 14.32
N SER A 47 -7.52 -18.49 13.09
CA SER A 47 -8.35 -19.52 12.45
C SER A 47 -7.62 -20.19 11.28
N ARG A 48 -7.33 -21.49 11.44
CA ARG A 48 -7.15 -22.39 10.29
C ARG A 48 -8.46 -22.41 9.50
N ARG A 49 -8.35 -22.32 8.17
CA ARG A 49 -9.43 -22.35 7.15
C ARG A 49 -10.09 -21.00 6.83
N ALA A 50 -9.34 -20.12 6.18
CA ALA A 50 -9.86 -19.47 4.99
C ALA A 50 -8.95 -19.95 3.85
N ALA A 51 -9.52 -20.33 2.72
CA ALA A 51 -8.77 -20.72 1.54
C ALA A 51 -7.74 -19.64 1.19
N ALA A 52 -6.70 -20.02 0.46
CA ALA A 52 -5.81 -19.07 -0.20
C ALA A 52 -6.61 -18.21 -1.19
N GLU A 53 -7.39 -17.25 -0.71
CA GLU A 53 -8.01 -16.21 -1.51
C GLU A 53 -6.93 -15.19 -1.82
N ALA A 54 -6.44 -15.23 -3.06
CA ALA A 54 -5.63 -14.15 -3.61
C ALA A 54 -6.34 -12.82 -3.30
N PRO A 55 -5.68 -11.82 -2.70
CA PRO A 55 -6.34 -10.55 -2.49
C PRO A 55 -6.63 -9.93 -3.87
N GLU A 56 -7.90 -10.00 -4.27
CA GLU A 56 -8.43 -9.18 -5.35
C GLU A 56 -8.22 -7.70 -4.98
N CYS A 57 -7.98 -6.86 -5.98
CA CYS A 57 -7.63 -5.46 -5.78
C CYS A 57 -8.62 -4.68 -4.91
N PHE A 58 -8.19 -3.53 -4.38
CA PHE A 58 -8.97 -2.77 -3.40
C PHE A 58 -9.94 -1.83 -4.10
N SER A 59 -11.22 -2.20 -4.15
CA SER A 59 -12.25 -1.46 -4.88
C SER A 59 -12.80 -0.23 -4.15
N ALA A 60 -12.89 -0.28 -2.82
CA ALA A 60 -13.37 0.82 -2.00
C ALA A 60 -12.20 1.67 -1.46
N PRO A 61 -12.10 2.97 -1.81
CA PRO A 61 -11.05 3.82 -1.28
C PRO A 61 -11.36 4.21 0.17
N VAL A 62 -10.63 3.64 1.13
CA VAL A 62 -10.77 3.95 2.56
C VAL A 62 -9.54 4.71 3.03
N GLY A 63 -9.70 5.96 3.50
CA GLY A 63 -8.59 6.72 4.11
C GLY A 63 -8.25 6.23 5.52
N PHE A 64 -7.04 6.49 5.99
CA PHE A 64 -6.54 5.99 7.28
C PHE A 64 -7.48 6.22 8.47
N ARG A 65 -8.01 7.44 8.61
CA ARG A 65 -8.94 7.79 9.71
C ARG A 65 -10.22 6.95 9.68
N ASN A 66 -10.75 6.68 8.49
CA ASN A 66 -11.95 5.88 8.31
C ASN A 66 -11.67 4.39 8.48
N ALA A 67 -10.47 3.92 8.10
CA ALA A 67 -10.09 2.53 8.26
C ALA A 67 -10.18 2.07 9.72
N SER A 68 -9.74 2.91 10.67
CA SER A 68 -9.90 2.62 12.10
C SER A 68 -11.37 2.56 12.53
N ALA A 69 -12.20 3.48 12.04
CA ALA A 69 -13.63 3.52 12.39
C ALA A 69 -14.44 2.36 11.78
N LEU A 70 -14.03 1.87 10.61
CA LEU A 70 -14.69 0.79 9.87
C LEU A 70 -14.08 -0.60 10.16
N ASP A 71 -13.13 -0.70 11.09
CA ASP A 71 -12.30 -1.90 11.32
C ASP A 71 -11.72 -2.50 10.03
N SER A 72 -11.37 -1.64 9.07
CA SER A 72 -10.74 -2.07 7.83
C SER A 72 -9.30 -2.53 8.09
N SER A 73 -8.92 -3.64 7.47
CA SER A 73 -7.52 -4.12 7.50
C SER A 73 -6.60 -3.35 6.56
N TYR A 74 -7.13 -2.45 5.73
CA TYR A 74 -6.33 -1.64 4.80
C TYR A 74 -6.80 -0.18 4.75
N TYR A 75 -5.92 0.68 4.27
CA TYR A 75 -6.22 2.05 3.90
C TYR A 75 -5.44 2.48 2.66
N VAL A 76 -5.98 3.44 1.92
CA VAL A 76 -5.28 4.13 0.83
C VAL A 76 -4.39 5.20 1.45
N ALA A 77 -3.09 5.10 1.17
CA ALA A 77 -2.08 6.05 1.63
C ALA A 77 -1.88 7.20 0.64
N ALA A 78 -2.08 6.94 -0.65
CA ALA A 78 -1.97 7.95 -1.68
C ALA A 78 -2.85 7.63 -2.88
N GLU A 79 -3.41 8.68 -3.48
CA GLU A 79 -3.88 8.67 -4.86
C GLU A 79 -3.03 9.64 -5.68
N LEU A 80 -2.50 9.15 -6.80
CA LEU A 80 -1.60 9.86 -7.68
C LEU A 80 -2.24 10.00 -9.08
N PRO A 81 -2.24 11.20 -9.68
CA PRO A 81 -2.70 11.37 -11.04
C PRO A 81 -1.71 10.70 -12.03
N PRO A 82 -2.17 10.27 -13.23
CA PRO A 82 -1.29 9.67 -14.22
C PRO A 82 -0.09 10.56 -14.61
N SER A 83 -0.28 11.89 -14.59
CA SER A 83 0.77 12.87 -14.89
C SER A 83 1.91 12.90 -13.88
N SER A 84 1.70 12.43 -12.64
CA SER A 84 2.76 12.39 -11.63
C SER A 84 3.57 11.10 -11.67
N LEU A 85 3.29 10.18 -12.60
CA LEU A 85 3.99 8.91 -12.74
C LEU A 85 4.17 8.56 -14.23
N THR A 86 4.92 9.38 -14.94
CA THR A 86 5.28 9.17 -16.35
C THR A 86 6.58 8.38 -16.52
N VAL A 87 7.39 8.31 -15.47
CA VAL A 87 8.66 7.58 -15.41
C VAL A 87 8.75 6.81 -14.09
N VAL A 88 9.74 5.93 -13.98
CA VAL A 88 10.01 5.19 -12.75
C VAL A 88 10.50 6.17 -11.67
N GLN A 89 9.90 6.14 -10.48
CA GLN A 89 10.28 7.05 -9.39
C GLN A 89 10.08 6.42 -8.01
N PRO A 90 10.82 6.86 -6.98
CA PRO A 90 10.61 6.40 -5.62
C PRO A 90 9.33 6.98 -5.02
N PHE A 91 8.68 6.20 -4.15
CA PHE A 91 7.60 6.64 -3.28
C PHE A 91 7.81 6.09 -1.87
N THR A 92 7.62 6.95 -0.86
CA THR A 92 7.77 6.57 0.54
C THR A 92 6.42 6.44 1.21
N VAL A 93 6.05 5.22 1.56
CA VAL A 93 4.91 4.98 2.46
C VAL A 93 5.33 5.32 3.88
N GLY A 94 4.49 6.06 4.61
CA GLY A 94 4.76 6.50 5.97
C GLY A 94 5.38 7.90 6.09
N ASP A 95 5.49 8.66 5.00
CA ASP A 95 6.18 9.96 4.98
C ASP A 95 5.39 11.13 5.60
N ASN A 96 4.22 10.84 6.16
CA ASN A 96 3.33 11.79 6.83
C ASN A 96 2.78 12.91 5.93
N LYS A 97 2.77 12.72 4.60
CA LYS A 97 2.18 13.68 3.65
C LYS A 97 0.78 13.24 3.21
N SER A 98 0.11 14.12 2.48
CA SER A 98 -1.20 13.83 1.88
C SER A 98 -1.12 13.87 0.36
N TYR A 99 -1.76 12.91 -0.29
CA TYR A 99 -1.73 12.69 -1.73
C TYR A 99 -3.13 12.37 -2.24
N GLY A 100 -3.69 13.22 -3.11
CA GLY A 100 -5.03 13.00 -3.68
C GLY A 100 -6.13 12.87 -2.62
N GLY A 101 -6.03 13.60 -1.51
CA GLY A 101 -6.99 13.55 -0.40
C GLY A 101 -6.75 12.43 0.62
N PHE A 102 -5.79 11.54 0.38
CA PHE A 102 -5.41 10.49 1.32
C PHE A 102 -4.19 10.92 2.14
N TRP A 103 -4.24 10.69 3.45
CA TRP A 103 -3.11 10.90 4.34
C TRP A 103 -2.27 9.62 4.40
N ASN A 104 -0.94 9.76 4.31
CA ASN A 104 0.07 8.71 4.36
C ASN A 104 0.79 8.73 5.72
N PRO A 105 0.13 8.32 6.82
CA PRO A 105 0.69 8.41 8.16
C PRO A 105 1.90 7.50 8.34
N PRO A 106 2.84 7.84 9.24
CA PRO A 106 3.90 6.94 9.68
C PRO A 106 3.35 5.55 10.04
N LEU A 107 4.00 4.52 9.54
CA LEU A 107 3.65 3.12 9.84
C LEU A 107 4.00 2.80 11.29
N SER A 108 3.21 1.95 11.94
CA SER A 108 3.52 1.53 13.30
C SER A 108 4.68 0.53 13.30
N PRO A 109 5.76 0.76 14.07
CA PRO A 109 6.84 -0.21 14.19
C PRO A 109 6.37 -1.52 14.85
N ALA A 110 5.26 -1.48 15.59
CA ALA A 110 4.64 -2.61 16.28
C ALA A 110 3.70 -3.43 15.38
N LYS A 111 3.68 -3.22 14.06
CA LYS A 111 2.79 -3.90 13.13
C LYS A 111 3.53 -4.31 11.85
N SER A 112 3.01 -5.33 11.18
CA SER A 112 3.46 -5.73 9.85
C SER A 112 2.46 -5.26 8.80
N TYR A 113 2.95 -4.85 7.64
CA TYR A 113 2.15 -4.33 6.55
C TYR A 113 2.53 -4.95 5.20
N SER A 114 1.54 -5.19 4.35
CA SER A 114 1.73 -5.42 2.92
C SER A 114 1.38 -4.15 2.15
N ILE A 115 2.29 -3.73 1.27
CA ILE A 115 2.14 -2.54 0.44
C ILE A 115 1.70 -2.97 -0.95
N TYR A 116 0.59 -2.42 -1.42
CA TYR A 116 0.03 -2.69 -2.73
C TYR A 116 0.01 -1.42 -3.57
N TYR A 117 0.15 -1.61 -4.87
CA TYR A 117 0.05 -0.58 -5.87
C TYR A 117 -1.01 -0.99 -6.87
N GLN A 118 -1.94 -0.10 -7.18
CA GLN A 118 -3.00 -0.37 -8.13
C GLN A 118 -3.20 0.75 -9.13
N ALA A 119 -3.42 0.38 -10.39
CA ALA A 119 -3.81 1.27 -11.46
C ALA A 119 -5.32 1.16 -11.68
N MET A 120 -5.98 2.31 -11.69
CA MET A 120 -7.41 2.44 -11.95
C MET A 120 -7.64 2.96 -13.36
N SER A 121 -8.61 2.40 -14.05
CA SER A 121 -9.11 2.88 -15.34
C SER A 121 -10.60 3.15 -15.19
N ARG A 122 -11.02 4.39 -15.43
CA ARG A 122 -12.43 4.79 -15.41
C ARG A 122 -12.81 5.30 -16.80
N ALA A 123 -13.61 4.53 -17.51
CA ALA A 123 -14.03 4.87 -18.87
C ALA A 123 -15.43 4.28 -19.12
N ASN A 124 -16.30 5.02 -19.81
CA ASN A 124 -17.63 4.56 -20.22
C ASN A 124 -18.50 4.03 -19.05
N GLY A 125 -18.36 4.60 -17.85
CA GLY A 125 -19.07 4.15 -16.65
C GLY A 125 -18.49 2.88 -16.00
N GLU A 126 -17.47 2.25 -16.59
CA GLU A 126 -16.77 1.10 -16.02
C GLU A 126 -15.54 1.55 -15.23
N THR A 127 -15.34 0.96 -14.05
CA THR A 127 -14.09 1.05 -13.28
C THR A 127 -13.37 -0.30 -13.31
N LYS A 128 -12.16 -0.32 -13.86
CA LYS A 128 -11.27 -1.49 -13.86
C LYS A 128 -10.07 -1.21 -12.97
N ILE A 129 -9.69 -2.19 -12.16
CA ILE A 129 -8.58 -2.10 -11.23
C ILE A 129 -7.64 -3.26 -11.52
N ASN A 130 -6.35 -2.98 -11.59
CA ASN A 130 -5.30 -3.99 -11.59
C ASN A 130 -4.28 -3.61 -10.53
N CYS A 131 -3.77 -4.58 -9.77
CA CYS A 131 -2.96 -4.35 -8.59
C CYS A 131 -1.83 -5.36 -8.50
N VAL A 132 -0.78 -4.97 -7.80
CA VAL A 132 0.38 -5.79 -7.50
C VAL A 132 0.84 -5.49 -6.08
N ARG A 133 1.33 -6.51 -5.37
CA ARG A 133 1.97 -6.34 -4.08
C ARG A 133 3.42 -5.94 -4.30
N LEU A 134 3.84 -4.80 -3.75
CA LEU A 134 5.19 -4.27 -3.94
C LEU A 134 6.17 -4.72 -2.86
N ALA A 135 5.73 -4.73 -1.60
CA ALA A 135 6.63 -4.97 -0.48
C ALA A 135 5.92 -5.48 0.77
N ASN A 136 6.71 -6.04 1.69
CA ASN A 136 6.33 -6.22 3.09
C ASN A 136 7.14 -5.27 3.95
N LYS A 137 6.47 -4.55 4.86
CA LYS A 137 7.14 -3.93 5.99
C LYS A 137 6.89 -4.81 7.23
N GLY A 138 7.96 -5.33 7.83
CA GLY A 138 7.86 -6.10 9.06
C GLY A 138 7.71 -5.22 10.30
N MET A 139 7.16 -5.79 11.37
CA MET A 139 7.30 -5.24 12.71
C MET A 139 8.78 -5.12 13.06
N SER A 140 9.21 -3.97 13.60
CA SER A 140 10.55 -3.81 14.13
C SER A 140 10.67 -4.63 15.42
N SER A 141 11.52 -5.66 15.42
CA SER A 141 11.89 -6.40 16.63
C SER A 141 12.95 -5.63 17.41
N LEU A 142 12.64 -4.40 17.85
CA LEU A 142 13.44 -3.79 18.91
C LEU A 142 13.20 -4.63 20.17
N PRO A 143 14.26 -5.13 20.84
CA PRO A 143 14.08 -5.78 22.12
C PRO A 143 13.46 -4.74 23.05
N LEU A 144 12.30 -5.08 23.63
CA LEU A 144 11.82 -4.39 24.83
C LEU A 144 12.95 -4.53 25.85
N ILE A 145 13.77 -3.50 26.04
CA ILE A 145 14.70 -3.48 27.17
C ILE A 145 13.78 -3.54 28.39
N PRO A 146 13.81 -4.62 29.20
CA PRO A 146 13.02 -4.65 30.41
C PRO A 146 13.49 -3.49 31.29
N SER A 147 12.54 -2.69 31.76
CA SER A 147 12.77 -1.57 32.66
C SER A 147 13.14 -2.09 34.06
N SER A 148 14.29 -2.75 34.17
CA SER A 148 14.86 -3.25 35.42
C SER A 148 16.33 -2.83 35.49
N TYR A 149 16.56 -1.52 35.54
CA TYR A 149 17.72 -0.90 36.17
C TYR A 149 17.41 0.58 36.46
N ARG A 150 16.63 0.84 37.51
CA ARG A 150 16.96 1.88 38.50
C ARG A 150 16.17 1.67 39.79
#